data_AF-A0A9P8KVP2-F1
#
_entry.id   AF-A0A9P8KVP2-F1
#
_cell.length_a   1.000
_cell.length_b   1.000
_cell.length_c   1.000
_cell.angle_alpha   90.00
_cell.angle_beta   90.00
_cell.angle_gamma   90.00
#
_symmetry.space_group_name_H-M   'P 1'
#
loop_
_entity.id
_entity.type
_entity.pdbx_description
1 polymer ?
#
loop_
_entity_poly.entity_id
_entity_poly.type
_entity_poly.pdbx_seq_one_letter_code
_entity_poly.pdbx_strand_id
1 'polypeptide(L)'
;MLYRLGIEFSSDTIMEYPRIIAPTAVHRTRIENQQPDVNKGLDKASFDLKNSIVRLQCDFGEGPTYGTGFFVNFPCSTYDVILTAAHNLINNQKVTVQDLKVFCAKPEKSAKNNEEGSGKDGIKPEEVAGFKICPQYIEILETKPNAPDKGSYDYGIILLAKDKTKESNRQGLGLNLGLSSSFNLQGSKVANVCGYGGTSLSSPLQHSSGSIKSSGKQCVEYKAPTEQGMSGSPVWIPYGGHPMVVGIHNMRPKIKTGGSRGTKITEDVFRTICAWLGIGFFGKRLCAIGKKNKPHNTYLSFFQHSDFAKVFLGSSKEAMDQDNVTFDIMPTTIFPRWTGRQVLYAFKFHRPSAWSDEKKCWVEWQPKQQRAILVDTLKDVNLVRLDEKTLKTGKKRRLVLIPTPGDPGKFQELRLYDDDRDEDDIEDGMTEFAGVSFGEWGASDVVGSRLFVIE
;
A
#
# COMPACT_ATOMS: atom_id res chain seq x y z
N MET A 1 32.03 60.35 27.39
CA MET A 1 31.19 60.93 26.33
C MET A 1 31.03 59.84 25.26
N LEU A 2 29.99 59.02 25.38
CA LEU A 2 29.71 57.84 24.53
C LEU A 2 28.31 58.04 23.96
N TYR A 3 28.20 58.23 22.64
CA TYR A 3 26.91 58.30 21.95
C TYR A 3 26.40 56.89 21.70
N ARG A 4 25.22 56.59 22.24
CA ARG A 4 24.46 55.36 22.01
C ARG A 4 23.50 55.65 20.86
N LEU A 5 23.79 55.15 19.66
CA LEU A 5 22.85 55.17 18.53
C LEU A 5 21.76 54.13 18.81
N GLY A 6 20.59 54.60 19.22
CA GLY A 6 19.36 53.81 19.23
C GLY A 6 18.79 53.81 17.82
N ILE A 7 18.77 52.64 17.18
CA ILE A 7 18.01 52.42 15.95
C ILE A 7 16.62 51.96 16.39
N GLU A 8 15.64 52.85 16.29
CA GLU A 8 14.22 52.49 16.37
C GLU A 8 13.85 51.78 15.06
N PHE A 9 13.49 50.50 15.16
CA PHE A 9 12.78 49.82 14.08
C PHE A 9 11.31 50.27 14.14
N SER A 10 10.88 51.11 13.20
CA SER A 10 9.45 51.35 12.95
C SER A 10 8.86 50.08 12.35
N SER A 11 8.13 49.30 13.14
CA SER A 11 7.55 48.01 12.74
C SER A 11 6.22 48.14 11.97
N ASP A 12 6.14 49.06 11.01
CA ASP A 12 4.91 49.34 10.25
C ASP A 12 5.00 48.90 8.78
N THR A 13 5.79 47.86 8.47
CA THR A 13 5.67 47.16 7.19
C THR A 13 4.71 45.99 7.34
N ILE A 14 3.40 46.29 7.26
CA ILE A 14 2.38 45.26 7.08
C ILE A 14 2.53 44.73 5.65
N MET A 15 3.19 43.58 5.49
CA MET A 15 3.13 42.80 4.26
C MET A 15 1.69 42.27 4.09
N GLU A 16 0.85 43.05 3.43
CA GLU A 16 -0.45 42.59 2.95
C GLU A 16 -0.24 41.58 1.82
N TYR A 17 -0.15 40.30 2.19
CA TYR A 17 -0.36 39.23 1.23
C TYR A 17 -1.80 39.32 0.71
N PRO A 18 -2.04 39.23 -0.61
CA PRO A 18 -3.37 38.94 -1.11
C PRO A 18 -3.84 37.63 -0.48
N ARG A 19 -4.80 37.70 0.44
CA ARG A 19 -5.47 36.51 0.97
C ARG A 19 -6.20 35.84 -0.20
N ILE A 20 -5.57 34.84 -0.81
CA ILE A 20 -6.23 33.93 -1.76
C ILE A 20 -7.19 32.96 -1.02
N ILE A 21 -7.31 33.08 0.30
CA ILE A 21 -8.23 32.28 1.12
C ILE A 21 -9.27 33.21 1.75
N ALA A 22 -10.53 33.04 1.32
CA ALA A 22 -11.66 33.74 1.93
C ALA A 22 -11.70 33.47 3.45
N PRO A 23 -11.94 34.50 4.29
CA PRO A 23 -12.06 34.37 5.75
C PRO A 23 -13.15 33.38 6.24
N THR A 24 -13.98 32.89 5.32
CA THR A 24 -15.12 32.00 5.57
C THR A 24 -14.84 30.54 5.20
N ALA A 25 -13.59 30.12 4.99
CA ALA A 25 -13.24 28.72 4.74
C ALA A 25 -13.50 27.84 5.99
N VAL A 26 -14.77 27.49 6.20
CA VAL A 26 -15.26 26.65 7.30
C VAL A 26 -14.55 25.30 7.26
N HIS A 27 -14.15 24.79 8.43
CA HIS A 27 -13.81 23.37 8.56
C HIS A 27 -14.92 22.52 7.95
N ARG A 28 -14.53 21.50 7.17
CA ARG A 28 -15.49 20.54 6.60
C ARG A 28 -16.49 20.11 7.66
N THR A 29 -17.77 20.16 7.30
CA THR A 29 -18.82 19.66 8.18
C THR A 29 -18.62 18.17 8.42
N ARG A 30 -19.14 17.63 9.52
CA ARG A 30 -19.05 16.19 9.86
C ARG A 30 -19.54 15.27 8.72
N ILE A 31 -20.39 15.79 7.82
CA ILE A 31 -20.94 15.10 6.64
C ILE A 31 -19.89 14.98 5.53
N GLU A 32 -19.09 16.01 5.28
CA GLU A 32 -18.04 16.02 4.25
C GLU A 32 -16.79 15.21 4.66
N ASN A 33 -16.69 14.82 5.92
CA ASN A 33 -15.67 13.90 6.44
C ASN A 33 -16.10 12.43 6.36
N GLN A 34 -17.33 12.14 5.93
CA GLN A 34 -17.78 10.77 5.67
C GLN A 34 -17.13 10.28 4.38
N GLN A 35 -16.59 9.06 4.41
CA GLN A 35 -16.16 8.40 3.18
C GLN A 35 -17.38 8.28 2.25
N PRO A 36 -17.19 8.40 0.91
CA PRO A 36 -18.26 8.08 -0.02
C PRO A 36 -18.76 6.66 0.26
N ASP A 37 -20.07 6.44 0.10
CA ASP A 37 -20.66 5.12 0.30
C ASP A 37 -20.02 4.11 -0.67
N VAL A 38 -19.11 3.30 -0.14
CA VAL A 38 -18.39 2.30 -0.92
C VAL A 38 -19.33 1.13 -1.18
N ASN A 39 -19.50 0.74 -2.45
CA ASN A 39 -20.29 -0.42 -2.80
C ASN A 39 -19.73 -1.68 -2.10
N LYS A 40 -20.57 -2.28 -1.25
CA LYS A 40 -20.26 -3.48 -0.45
C LYS A 40 -20.55 -4.79 -1.19
N GLY A 41 -21.18 -4.71 -2.37
CA GLY A 41 -21.35 -5.84 -3.26
C GLY A 41 -20.06 -6.18 -3.99
N LEU A 42 -19.89 -7.43 -4.39
CA LEU A 42 -18.89 -7.82 -5.39
C LEU A 42 -19.38 -7.38 -6.77
N ASP A 43 -18.49 -6.81 -7.56
CA ASP A 43 -18.70 -6.68 -8.99
C ASP A 43 -18.81 -8.08 -9.59
N LYS A 44 -19.91 -8.35 -10.29
CA LYS A 44 -20.22 -9.67 -10.84
C LYS A 44 -19.42 -9.98 -12.11
N ALA A 45 -18.66 -9.02 -12.63
CA ALA A 45 -17.78 -9.23 -13.77
C ALA A 45 -16.60 -10.16 -13.40
N SER A 46 -16.70 -11.44 -13.83
CA SER A 46 -15.60 -12.41 -13.95
C SER A 46 -14.72 -12.64 -12.71
N PHE A 47 -15.32 -12.83 -11.54
CA PHE A 47 -14.58 -13.28 -10.36
C PHE A 47 -14.38 -14.81 -10.38
N ASP A 48 -13.20 -15.27 -10.80
CA ASP A 48 -12.78 -16.66 -10.65
C ASP A 48 -11.60 -16.78 -9.67
N LEU A 49 -11.90 -17.22 -8.45
CA LEU A 49 -10.91 -17.48 -7.40
C LEU A 49 -9.85 -18.51 -7.82
N LYS A 50 -10.15 -19.41 -8.77
CA LYS A 50 -9.22 -20.45 -9.21
C LYS A 50 -7.93 -19.87 -9.77
N ASN A 51 -7.98 -18.68 -10.37
CA ASN A 51 -6.82 -18.00 -10.96
C ASN A 51 -6.08 -17.08 -9.97
N SER A 52 -6.50 -17.08 -8.70
CA SER A 52 -5.89 -16.28 -7.64
C SER A 52 -5.36 -17.12 -6.48
N ILE A 53 -5.84 -18.35 -6.31
CA ILE A 53 -5.45 -19.26 -5.23
C ILE A 53 -4.60 -20.40 -5.76
N VAL A 54 -3.44 -20.64 -5.13
CA VAL A 54 -2.52 -21.71 -5.49
C VAL A 54 -2.44 -22.76 -4.41
N ARG A 55 -2.16 -23.99 -4.82
CA ARG A 55 -1.81 -25.07 -3.92
C ARG A 55 -0.30 -25.14 -3.77
N LEU A 56 0.15 -25.35 -2.53
CA LEU A 56 1.55 -25.54 -2.20
C LEU A 56 1.78 -27.01 -1.83
N GLN A 57 2.88 -27.57 -2.32
CA GLN A 57 3.47 -28.79 -1.78
C GLN A 57 4.85 -28.41 -1.24
N CYS A 58 5.07 -28.70 0.04
CA CYS A 58 6.24 -28.27 0.79
C CYS A 58 6.93 -29.51 1.37
N ASP A 59 8.16 -29.76 0.94
CA ASP A 59 9.01 -30.83 1.50
C ASP A 59 10.13 -30.25 2.37
N PHE A 60 10.21 -30.73 3.61
CA PHE A 60 11.22 -30.36 4.59
C PHE A 60 12.23 -31.49 4.87
N GLY A 61 12.18 -32.59 4.10
CA GLY A 61 12.99 -33.80 4.30
C GLY A 61 12.25 -34.96 4.98
N GLU A 62 11.01 -34.73 5.44
CA GLU A 62 10.14 -35.74 6.08
C GLU A 62 8.98 -36.19 5.17
N GLY A 63 8.98 -35.73 3.91
CA GLY A 63 7.93 -35.97 2.93
C GLY A 63 7.03 -34.75 2.71
N PRO A 64 6.20 -34.80 1.65
CA PRO A 64 5.43 -33.64 1.22
C PRO A 64 4.28 -33.32 2.17
N THR A 65 4.27 -32.09 2.64
CA THR A 65 3.12 -31.44 3.28
C THR A 65 2.43 -30.52 2.28
N TYR A 66 1.19 -30.13 2.57
CA TYR A 66 0.41 -29.28 1.67
C TYR A 66 -0.07 -28.02 2.37
N GLY A 67 -0.10 -26.94 1.61
CA GLY A 67 -0.57 -25.64 2.03
C GLY A 67 -1.30 -24.91 0.92
N THR A 68 -1.69 -23.68 1.20
CA THR A 68 -2.34 -22.77 0.26
C THR A 68 -1.53 -21.47 0.17
N GLY A 69 -1.53 -20.84 -0.99
CA GLY A 69 -1.12 -19.45 -1.15
C GLY A 69 -2.08 -18.71 -2.06
N PHE A 70 -1.90 -17.41 -2.22
CA PHE A 70 -2.68 -16.62 -3.16
C PHE A 70 -1.88 -15.49 -3.77
N PHE A 71 -2.18 -15.18 -5.03
CA PHE A 71 -1.54 -14.07 -5.75
C PHE A 71 -2.03 -12.71 -5.22
N VAL A 72 -1.14 -11.74 -5.18
CA VAL A 72 -1.46 -10.31 -5.02
C VAL A 72 -0.67 -9.52 -6.05
N ASN A 73 -1.34 -8.63 -6.78
CA ASN A 73 -0.73 -7.88 -7.89
C ASN A 73 0.04 -6.64 -7.42
N PHE A 74 1.05 -6.85 -6.60
CA PHE A 74 1.96 -5.77 -6.25
C PHE A 74 2.52 -5.11 -7.53
N PRO A 75 2.78 -3.78 -7.52
CA PRO A 75 3.39 -3.06 -8.65
C PRO A 75 4.89 -3.38 -8.80
N CYS A 76 5.23 -4.67 -8.81
CA CYS A 76 6.57 -5.21 -8.99
C CYS A 76 6.78 -5.56 -10.46
N SER A 77 7.93 -5.18 -11.03
CA SER A 77 8.26 -5.46 -12.43
C SER A 77 8.81 -6.87 -12.64
N THR A 78 9.39 -7.49 -11.61
CA THR A 78 10.18 -8.73 -11.71
C THR A 78 9.41 -9.99 -11.34
N TYR A 79 8.48 -9.90 -10.38
CA TYR A 79 7.83 -11.08 -9.81
C TYR A 79 6.31 -10.99 -9.82
N ASP A 80 5.65 -12.12 -10.04
CA ASP A 80 4.30 -12.38 -9.55
C ASP A 80 4.42 -12.92 -8.11
N VAL A 81 3.69 -12.34 -7.18
CA VAL A 81 3.89 -12.56 -5.74
C VAL A 81 2.74 -13.36 -5.17
N ILE A 82 3.07 -14.43 -4.45
CA ILE A 82 2.13 -15.25 -3.69
C ILE A 82 2.34 -14.97 -2.20
N LEU A 83 1.28 -14.64 -1.48
CA LEU A 83 1.29 -14.60 -0.02
C LEU A 83 0.88 -15.97 0.53
N THR A 84 1.50 -16.36 1.64
CA THR A 84 1.21 -17.62 2.34
C THR A 84 1.57 -17.54 3.82
N ALA A 85 1.26 -18.58 4.60
CA ALA A 85 1.69 -18.73 5.99
C ALA A 85 3.20 -19.06 6.04
N ALA A 86 3.91 -18.52 7.04
CA ALA A 86 5.34 -18.78 7.20
C ALA A 86 5.64 -20.26 7.44
N HIS A 87 4.78 -20.97 8.16
CA HIS A 87 4.99 -22.40 8.43
C HIS A 87 4.90 -23.30 7.19
N ASN A 88 4.42 -22.80 6.05
CA ASN A 88 4.54 -23.50 4.77
C ASN A 88 5.97 -23.40 4.19
N LEU A 89 6.81 -22.50 4.71
CA LEU A 89 8.15 -22.19 4.21
C LEU A 89 9.25 -22.56 5.21
N ILE A 90 8.93 -22.68 6.50
CA ILE A 90 9.82 -23.14 7.58
C ILE A 90 9.05 -23.98 8.60
N ASN A 91 9.57 -25.15 8.97
CA ASN A 91 8.93 -26.01 9.95
C ASN A 91 9.32 -25.62 11.41
N ASN A 92 8.73 -26.30 12.40
CA ASN A 92 9.02 -26.03 13.82
C ASN A 92 10.45 -26.41 14.23
N GLN A 93 11.11 -27.26 13.45
CA GLN A 93 12.52 -27.65 13.59
C GLN A 93 13.47 -26.64 12.93
N LYS A 94 12.94 -25.51 12.43
CA LYS A 94 13.69 -24.43 11.77
C LYS A 94 14.33 -24.84 10.44
N VAL A 95 13.87 -25.96 9.87
CA VAL A 95 14.25 -26.39 8.53
C VAL A 95 13.39 -25.63 7.54
N THR A 96 14.04 -24.91 6.63
CA THR A 96 13.37 -24.24 5.51
C THR A 96 12.97 -25.26 4.45
N VAL A 97 11.91 -24.96 3.72
CA VAL A 97 11.41 -25.84 2.64
C VAL A 97 12.51 -26.07 1.60
N GLN A 98 12.77 -27.33 1.27
CA GLN A 98 13.84 -27.73 0.35
C GLN A 98 13.32 -27.92 -1.08
N ASP A 99 12.11 -28.48 -1.22
CA ASP A 99 11.40 -28.62 -2.49
C ASP A 99 10.01 -27.99 -2.35
N LEU A 100 9.87 -26.75 -2.83
CA LEU A 100 8.61 -26.00 -2.84
C LEU A 100 8.02 -26.03 -4.25
N LYS A 101 6.83 -26.63 -4.37
CA LYS A 101 6.07 -26.68 -5.62
C LYS A 101 4.78 -25.88 -5.50
N VAL A 102 4.54 -25.03 -6.50
CA VAL A 102 3.35 -24.20 -6.60
C VAL A 102 2.48 -24.72 -7.74
N PHE A 103 1.22 -25.01 -7.46
CA PHE A 103 0.26 -25.50 -8.46
C PHE A 103 -0.89 -24.51 -8.63
N CYS A 104 -1.01 -23.94 -9.82
CA CYS A 104 -2.16 -23.11 -10.22
C CYS A 104 -3.33 -24.00 -10.68
N ALA A 105 -4.56 -23.47 -10.66
CA ALA A 105 -5.70 -24.18 -11.21
C ALA A 105 -5.57 -24.37 -12.74
N LYS A 106 -6.05 -25.50 -13.28
CA LYS A 106 -6.10 -25.71 -14.73
C LYS A 106 -7.22 -24.86 -15.35
N PRO A 107 -6.99 -24.20 -16.50
CA PRO A 107 -8.10 -23.64 -17.28
C PRO A 107 -8.97 -24.78 -17.85
N GLU A 108 -10.29 -24.66 -17.74
CA GLU A 108 -11.27 -25.69 -18.16
C GLU A 108 -11.22 -26.03 -19.67
N LYS A 109 -10.49 -25.25 -20.48
CA LYS A 109 -10.40 -25.43 -21.94
C LYS A 109 -9.55 -26.63 -22.40
N SER A 110 -8.81 -27.31 -21.52
CA SER A 110 -8.07 -28.53 -21.89
C SER A 110 -8.90 -29.81 -21.86
N ALA A 111 -10.18 -29.76 -21.45
CA ALA A 111 -11.04 -30.94 -21.30
C ALA A 111 -11.85 -31.32 -22.56
N LYS A 112 -11.61 -30.67 -23.72
CA LYS A 112 -12.44 -30.88 -24.93
C LYS A 112 -11.80 -31.63 -26.09
N ASN A 113 -10.59 -32.15 -25.96
CA ASN A 113 -10.04 -33.06 -26.97
C ASN A 113 -9.87 -34.45 -26.35
N ASN A 114 -10.85 -35.32 -26.61
CA ASN A 114 -10.71 -36.75 -26.48
C ASN A 114 -9.59 -37.22 -27.41
N GLU A 115 -8.57 -37.85 -26.85
CA GLU A 115 -7.89 -38.98 -27.48
C GLU A 115 -7.31 -39.87 -26.39
N GLU A 116 -7.62 -41.16 -26.48
CA GLU A 116 -7.16 -42.22 -25.60
C GLU A 116 -5.63 -42.29 -25.65
N GLY A 117 -4.99 -41.67 -24.67
CA GLY A 117 -3.56 -41.74 -24.44
C GLY A 117 -3.29 -41.85 -22.96
N SER A 118 -2.93 -43.05 -22.50
CA SER A 118 -2.39 -43.32 -21.18
C SER A 118 -1.08 -42.53 -20.98
N GLY A 119 -1.20 -41.29 -20.51
CA GLY A 119 -0.10 -40.43 -20.10
C GLY A 119 -0.56 -39.57 -18.93
N LYS A 120 0.13 -39.67 -17.80
CA LYS A 120 -0.12 -38.83 -16.63
C LYS A 120 0.11 -37.36 -17.01
N ASP A 121 -0.93 -36.64 -17.42
CA ASP A 121 -0.94 -35.17 -17.55
C ASP A 121 -0.92 -34.52 -16.15
N GLY A 122 0.19 -34.74 -15.46
CA GLY A 122 0.49 -34.16 -14.16
C GLY A 122 0.45 -32.65 -14.27
N ILE A 123 -0.21 -32.00 -13.31
CA ILE A 123 -0.15 -30.55 -13.19
C ILE A 123 1.33 -30.18 -13.01
N LYS A 124 1.93 -29.51 -14.00
CA LYS A 124 3.31 -29.07 -13.89
C LYS A 124 3.37 -27.93 -12.86
N PRO A 125 4.24 -28.02 -11.84
CA PRO A 125 4.39 -26.93 -10.89
C PRO A 125 4.99 -25.70 -11.58
N GLU A 126 4.64 -24.53 -11.06
CA GLU A 126 5.28 -23.27 -11.42
C GLU A 126 6.72 -23.25 -10.90
N GLU A 127 7.59 -22.59 -11.65
CA GLU A 127 8.98 -22.38 -11.27
C GLU A 127 9.08 -21.28 -10.21
N VAL A 128 9.56 -21.65 -9.02
CA VAL A 128 9.74 -20.75 -7.89
C VAL A 128 11.11 -20.08 -7.98
N ALA A 129 11.11 -18.75 -8.10
CA ALA A 129 12.34 -17.95 -8.13
C ALA A 129 12.93 -17.72 -6.72
N GLY A 130 12.10 -17.82 -5.68
CA GLY A 130 12.52 -17.74 -4.28
C GLY A 130 11.36 -17.50 -3.33
N PHE A 131 11.67 -17.35 -2.04
CA PHE A 131 10.69 -16.99 -1.02
C PHE A 131 11.31 -16.12 0.08
N LYS A 132 10.48 -15.44 0.85
CA LYS A 132 10.88 -14.70 2.07
C LYS A 132 9.92 -15.04 3.21
N ILE A 133 10.46 -15.04 4.42
CA ILE A 133 9.73 -15.38 5.66
C ILE A 133 9.83 -14.19 6.60
N CYS A 134 8.75 -13.89 7.33
CA CYS A 134 8.77 -12.86 8.37
C CYS A 134 9.92 -13.11 9.37
N PRO A 135 10.85 -12.16 9.57
CA PRO A 135 12.00 -12.36 10.46
C PRO A 135 11.57 -12.62 11.90
N GLN A 136 10.54 -11.91 12.38
CA GLN A 136 10.00 -12.08 13.73
C GLN A 136 9.44 -13.50 13.94
N TYR A 137 8.91 -14.14 12.91
CA TYR A 137 8.46 -15.53 13.02
C TYR A 137 9.63 -16.49 13.26
N ILE A 138 10.74 -16.29 12.54
CA ILE A 138 11.97 -17.07 12.71
C ILE A 138 12.52 -16.86 14.14
N GLU A 139 12.62 -15.60 14.58
CA GLU A 139 13.07 -15.25 15.93
C GLU A 139 12.19 -15.89 17.03
N ILE A 140 10.87 -15.90 16.84
CA ILE A 140 9.94 -16.55 17.77
C ILE A 140 10.15 -18.06 17.80
N LEU A 141 10.39 -18.72 16.65
CA LEU A 141 10.72 -20.15 16.63
C LEU A 141 12.03 -20.45 17.38
N GLU A 142 12.96 -19.50 17.42
CA GLU A 142 14.23 -19.65 18.12
C GLU A 142 14.13 -19.42 19.62
N THR A 143 13.44 -18.35 20.02
CA THR A 143 13.48 -17.85 21.40
C THR A 143 12.26 -18.25 22.22
N LYS A 144 11.08 -18.31 21.59
CA LYS A 144 9.78 -18.46 22.28
C LYS A 144 8.78 -19.24 21.42
N PRO A 145 9.04 -20.52 21.05
CA PRO A 145 8.22 -21.26 20.07
C PRO A 145 6.75 -21.46 20.45
N ASN A 146 6.44 -21.31 21.75
CA ASN A 146 5.10 -21.41 22.34
C ASN A 146 4.42 -20.04 22.56
N ALA A 147 4.99 -18.94 22.04
CA ALA A 147 4.44 -17.61 22.22
C ALA A 147 2.99 -17.51 21.69
N PRO A 148 2.07 -16.91 22.45
CA PRO A 148 0.65 -16.86 22.10
C PRO A 148 0.35 -16.00 20.85
N ASP A 149 1.27 -15.11 20.51
CA ASP A 149 1.25 -14.18 19.38
C ASP A 149 2.07 -14.68 18.18
N LYS A 150 2.64 -15.89 18.20
CA LYS A 150 3.37 -16.47 17.06
C LYS A 150 2.59 -16.39 15.74
N GLY A 151 1.27 -16.65 15.80
CA GLY A 151 0.37 -16.56 14.65
C GLY A 151 0.15 -15.15 14.10
N SER A 152 0.60 -14.09 14.78
CA SER A 152 0.64 -12.72 14.25
C SER A 152 1.74 -12.50 13.23
N TYR A 153 2.79 -13.33 13.28
CA TYR A 153 3.99 -13.20 12.44
C TYR A 153 4.10 -14.34 11.43
N ASP A 154 3.17 -15.30 11.46
CA ASP A 154 3.16 -16.48 10.60
C ASP A 154 2.69 -16.12 9.18
N TYR A 155 3.56 -15.42 8.45
CA TYR A 155 3.39 -15.06 7.04
C TYR A 155 4.73 -15.05 6.29
N GLY A 156 4.64 -15.26 4.98
CA GLY A 156 5.76 -15.13 4.05
C GLY A 156 5.26 -14.89 2.63
N ILE A 157 6.22 -14.73 1.71
CA ILE A 157 5.94 -14.58 0.28
C ILE A 157 6.72 -15.62 -0.53
N ILE A 158 6.12 -16.04 -1.63
CA ILE A 158 6.76 -16.85 -2.68
C ILE A 158 6.81 -15.99 -3.93
N LEU A 159 7.95 -16.02 -4.61
CA LEU A 159 8.25 -15.24 -5.80
C LEU A 159 8.24 -16.17 -7.01
N LEU A 160 7.37 -15.88 -7.98
CA LEU A 160 7.45 -16.48 -9.31
C LEU A 160 7.98 -15.44 -10.28
N ALA A 161 8.83 -15.84 -11.23
CA ALA A 161 9.24 -14.94 -12.30
C ALA A 161 7.99 -14.44 -13.05
N LYS A 162 7.95 -13.13 -13.31
CA LYS A 162 6.81 -12.50 -13.99
C LYS A 162 6.74 -13.01 -15.42
N ASP A 163 5.58 -13.54 -15.80
CA ASP A 163 5.35 -14.16 -17.11
C ASP A 163 4.05 -13.65 -17.73
N LYS A 164 4.18 -12.86 -18.80
CA LYS A 164 3.05 -12.28 -19.52
C LYS A 164 2.13 -13.32 -20.15
N THR A 165 2.63 -14.53 -20.43
CA THR A 165 1.82 -15.61 -21.01
C THR A 165 0.91 -16.27 -19.98
N LYS A 166 1.19 -16.07 -18.68
CA LYS A 166 0.45 -16.69 -17.56
C LYS A 166 -0.44 -15.72 -16.80
N GLU A 167 -0.58 -14.46 -17.23
CA GLU A 167 -1.34 -13.45 -16.49
C GLU A 167 -2.80 -13.85 -16.26
N SER A 168 -3.43 -14.53 -17.22
CA SER A 168 -4.80 -15.06 -17.10
C SER A 168 -4.99 -16.04 -15.95
N ASN A 169 -3.92 -16.75 -15.53
CA ASN A 169 -3.92 -17.72 -14.45
C ASN A 169 -3.31 -17.18 -13.14
N ARG A 170 -2.85 -15.91 -13.14
CA ARG A 170 -2.19 -15.23 -12.01
C ARG A 170 -2.87 -13.90 -11.73
N GLN A 171 -4.19 -13.97 -11.58
CA GLN A 171 -5.09 -12.82 -11.54
C GLN A 171 -5.05 -12.06 -10.21
N GLY A 172 -4.74 -12.76 -9.11
CA GLY A 172 -4.50 -12.19 -7.78
C GLY A 172 -5.70 -11.53 -7.11
N LEU A 173 -5.62 -11.34 -5.80
CA LEU A 173 -6.62 -10.62 -5.02
C LEU A 173 -6.19 -9.18 -4.76
N GLY A 174 -7.15 -8.35 -4.38
CA GLY A 174 -6.89 -6.97 -4.00
C GLY A 174 -6.37 -6.86 -2.57
N LEU A 175 -5.73 -5.74 -2.26
CA LEU A 175 -5.25 -5.40 -0.92
C LEU A 175 -5.47 -3.90 -0.70
N ASN A 176 -6.09 -3.53 0.42
CA ASN A 176 -6.23 -2.12 0.80
C ASN A 176 -5.74 -1.92 2.23
N LEU A 177 -4.69 -1.11 2.41
CA LEU A 177 -4.08 -0.83 3.70
C LEU A 177 -5.02 -0.04 4.63
N GLY A 178 -5.96 0.76 4.10
CA GLY A 178 -7.00 1.43 4.90
C GLY A 178 -7.96 0.47 5.60
N LEU A 179 -8.09 -0.77 5.11
CA LEU A 179 -8.83 -1.84 5.79
C LEU A 179 -8.08 -2.39 7.01
N SER A 180 -6.76 -2.18 7.07
CA SER A 180 -5.94 -2.63 8.19
C SER A 180 -6.05 -1.72 9.42
N SER A 181 -6.18 -0.41 9.19
CA SER A 181 -6.23 0.64 10.21
C SER A 181 -7.62 0.79 10.83
N SER A 182 -8.67 0.42 10.10
CA SER A 182 -10.05 0.49 10.59
C SER A 182 -10.33 -0.61 11.62
N PHE A 183 -10.57 -0.22 12.89
CA PHE A 183 -11.01 -1.12 13.97
C PHE A 183 -12.30 -1.88 13.64
N ASN A 184 -13.09 -1.36 12.70
CA ASN A 184 -14.26 -2.01 12.14
C ASN A 184 -14.05 -2.13 10.63
N LEU A 185 -13.73 -3.34 10.15
CA LEU A 185 -13.74 -3.71 8.73
C LEU A 185 -15.04 -3.18 8.10
N GLN A 186 -14.96 -2.05 7.40
CA GLN A 186 -15.99 -1.03 7.16
C GLN A 186 -17.40 -1.54 6.78
N GLY A 187 -18.09 -2.15 7.74
CA GLY A 187 -19.42 -2.74 7.58
C GLY A 187 -19.45 -4.18 7.06
N SER A 188 -18.33 -4.80 6.65
CA SER A 188 -18.33 -6.24 6.33
C SER A 188 -18.15 -7.05 7.61
N LYS A 189 -19.23 -7.75 8.00
CA LYS A 189 -19.22 -8.65 9.16
C LYS A 189 -18.84 -10.08 8.80
N VAL A 190 -18.59 -10.37 7.52
CA VAL A 190 -18.31 -11.72 7.02
C VAL A 190 -16.94 -11.73 6.36
N ALA A 191 -16.08 -12.63 6.83
CA ALA A 191 -14.84 -12.98 6.18
C ALA A 191 -15.06 -14.23 5.30
N ASN A 192 -14.47 -14.21 4.11
CA ASN A 192 -14.41 -15.35 3.21
C ASN A 192 -12.99 -15.92 3.20
N VAL A 193 -12.88 -17.23 3.08
CA VAL A 193 -11.63 -17.98 3.03
C VAL A 193 -11.68 -18.98 1.90
N CYS A 194 -10.62 -19.04 1.10
CA CYS A 194 -10.54 -19.92 -0.06
C CYS A 194 -9.21 -20.66 -0.07
N GLY A 195 -9.22 -21.99 -0.09
CA GLY A 195 -7.98 -22.74 -0.05
C GLY A 195 -8.13 -24.22 -0.34
N TYR A 196 -7.01 -24.89 -0.48
CA TYR A 196 -6.96 -26.32 -0.78
C TYR A 196 -6.90 -27.09 0.53
N GLY A 197 -7.99 -27.77 0.85
CA GLY A 197 -8.07 -28.63 2.02
C GLY A 197 -7.57 -30.06 1.76
N GLY A 198 -7.15 -30.77 2.81
CA GLY A 198 -6.70 -32.16 2.75
C GLY A 198 -5.21 -32.36 2.43
N THR A 199 -4.83 -33.62 2.22
CA THR A 199 -3.43 -34.09 2.15
C THR A 199 -3.02 -34.66 0.80
N SER A 200 -3.85 -34.51 -0.24
CA SER A 200 -3.59 -35.04 -1.60
C SER A 200 -3.74 -33.96 -2.66
N LEU A 201 -2.82 -33.88 -3.64
CA LEU A 201 -2.83 -32.92 -4.74
C LEU A 201 -4.17 -32.80 -5.48
N SER A 202 -5.00 -33.85 -5.48
CA SER A 202 -6.31 -33.91 -6.12
C SER A 202 -7.44 -33.20 -5.34
N SER A 203 -7.21 -32.76 -4.09
CA SER A 203 -8.25 -32.08 -3.32
C SER A 203 -8.75 -30.81 -4.03
N PRO A 204 -10.08 -30.59 -4.08
CA PRO A 204 -10.64 -29.41 -4.71
C PRO A 204 -10.35 -28.14 -3.91
N LEU A 205 -10.39 -27.00 -4.60
CA LEU A 205 -10.44 -25.69 -3.95
C LEU A 205 -11.74 -25.59 -3.14
N GLN A 206 -11.63 -25.25 -1.86
CA GLN A 206 -12.75 -25.06 -0.96
C GLN A 206 -12.98 -23.58 -0.70
N HIS A 207 -14.24 -23.21 -0.52
CA HIS A 207 -14.66 -21.88 -0.12
C HIS A 207 -15.46 -21.98 1.17
N SER A 208 -15.12 -21.15 2.16
CA SER A 208 -15.89 -21.02 3.38
C SER A 208 -16.05 -19.56 3.79
N SER A 209 -17.10 -19.26 4.53
CA SER A 209 -17.41 -17.91 4.99
C SER A 209 -17.90 -17.94 6.42
N GLY A 210 -17.64 -16.88 7.19
CA GLY A 210 -18.15 -16.78 8.55
C GLY A 210 -17.99 -15.40 9.15
N SER A 211 -18.71 -15.17 10.25
CA SER A 211 -18.69 -13.87 10.92
C SER A 211 -17.30 -13.53 11.45
N ILE A 212 -16.85 -12.30 11.26
CA ILE A 212 -15.66 -11.76 11.93
C ILE A 212 -16.01 -11.56 13.42
N LYS A 213 -15.19 -12.11 14.31
CA LYS A 213 -15.38 -12.07 15.77
C LYS A 213 -14.67 -10.89 16.40
N SER A 214 -13.39 -10.76 16.09
CA SER A 214 -12.53 -9.71 16.60
C SER A 214 -11.42 -9.47 15.59
N SER A 215 -11.05 -8.20 15.40
CA SER A 215 -9.79 -7.84 14.76
C SER A 215 -8.85 -7.39 15.85
N GLY A 216 -7.94 -8.28 16.27
CA GLY A 216 -6.80 -7.87 17.08
C GLY A 216 -5.89 -6.92 16.30
N LYS A 217 -4.87 -6.37 16.98
CA LYS A 217 -3.89 -5.48 16.34
C LYS A 217 -3.15 -6.16 15.17
N GLN A 218 -2.80 -7.44 15.33
CA GLN A 218 -2.01 -8.19 14.35
C GLN A 218 -2.67 -9.50 13.87
N CYS A 219 -3.88 -9.83 14.36
CA CYS A 219 -4.62 -11.01 13.91
C CYS A 219 -6.07 -10.67 13.57
N VAL A 220 -6.62 -11.39 12.61
CA VAL A 220 -8.06 -11.41 12.32
C VAL A 220 -8.64 -12.75 12.79
N GLU A 221 -9.72 -12.72 13.58
CA GLU A 221 -10.45 -13.90 14.02
C GLU A 221 -11.84 -13.96 13.38
N TYR A 222 -12.21 -15.12 12.83
CA TYR A 222 -13.45 -15.33 12.09
C TYR A 222 -14.00 -16.75 12.25
N LYS A 223 -15.30 -16.92 12.04
CA LYS A 223 -16.04 -18.19 12.22
C LYS A 223 -16.23 -18.98 10.91
N ALA A 224 -15.29 -18.87 9.97
CA ALA A 224 -15.31 -19.69 8.76
C ALA A 224 -14.67 -21.05 9.05
N PRO A 225 -15.32 -22.17 8.69
CA PRO A 225 -14.72 -23.50 8.86
C PRO A 225 -13.48 -23.64 7.98
N THR A 226 -12.41 -24.20 8.53
CA THR A 226 -11.18 -24.50 7.80
C THR A 226 -10.64 -25.87 8.19
N GLU A 227 -9.90 -26.48 7.28
CA GLU A 227 -9.31 -27.81 7.46
C GLU A 227 -7.79 -27.81 7.22
N GLN A 228 -7.18 -29.00 7.28
CA GLN A 228 -5.73 -29.13 7.06
C GLN A 228 -5.42 -28.78 5.62
N GLY A 229 -4.26 -28.17 5.35
CA GLY A 229 -3.89 -27.74 4.00
C GLY A 229 -4.37 -26.34 3.63
N MET A 230 -5.39 -25.80 4.31
CA MET A 230 -5.85 -24.42 4.05
C MET A 230 -4.90 -23.35 4.61
N SER A 231 -3.86 -23.71 5.36
CA SER A 231 -2.86 -22.76 5.85
C SER A 231 -2.26 -21.93 4.71
N GLY A 232 -2.28 -20.61 4.87
CA GLY A 232 -1.88 -19.62 3.88
C GLY A 232 -3.00 -19.12 2.96
N SER A 233 -4.24 -19.62 3.13
CA SER A 233 -5.42 -19.10 2.40
C SER A 233 -5.65 -17.60 2.67
N PRO A 234 -6.10 -16.82 1.67
CA PRO A 234 -6.51 -15.46 1.90
C PRO A 234 -7.78 -15.42 2.74
N VAL A 235 -7.80 -14.49 3.69
CA VAL A 235 -8.98 -14.03 4.40
C VAL A 235 -9.37 -12.71 3.76
N TRP A 236 -10.53 -12.65 3.11
CA TRP A 236 -10.92 -11.47 2.31
C TRP A 236 -12.36 -11.04 2.58
N ILE A 237 -12.63 -9.77 2.29
CA ILE A 237 -13.96 -9.15 2.35
C ILE A 237 -14.27 -8.46 1.02
N PRO A 238 -15.54 -8.32 0.65
CA PRO A 238 -15.92 -7.43 -0.44
C PRO A 238 -15.70 -5.98 -0.02
N TYR A 239 -14.97 -5.22 -0.84
CA TYR A 239 -14.74 -3.79 -0.64
C TYR A 239 -14.54 -3.09 -1.99
N GLY A 240 -15.37 -2.08 -2.26
CA GLY A 240 -15.29 -1.29 -3.49
C GLY A 240 -15.58 -2.08 -4.76
N GLY A 241 -16.42 -3.10 -4.67
CA GLY A 241 -16.67 -4.04 -5.78
C GLY A 241 -15.70 -5.22 -5.84
N HIS A 242 -14.66 -5.27 -5.01
CA HIS A 242 -13.55 -6.20 -5.21
C HIS A 242 -13.29 -7.10 -3.99
N PRO A 243 -12.75 -8.32 -4.19
CA PRO A 243 -12.25 -9.14 -3.09
C PRO A 243 -10.94 -8.55 -2.54
N MET A 244 -11.03 -7.92 -1.37
CA MET A 244 -9.88 -7.32 -0.69
C MET A 244 -9.42 -8.20 0.47
N VAL A 245 -8.15 -8.60 0.42
CA VAL A 245 -7.51 -9.40 1.46
C VAL A 245 -7.27 -8.55 2.71
N VAL A 246 -7.64 -9.12 3.85
CA VAL A 246 -7.48 -8.52 5.19
C VAL A 246 -6.60 -9.37 6.09
N GLY A 247 -6.32 -10.63 5.71
CA GLY A 247 -5.39 -11.49 6.42
C GLY A 247 -4.99 -12.76 5.67
N ILE A 248 -4.05 -13.50 6.27
CA ILE A 248 -3.52 -14.78 5.77
C ILE A 248 -3.86 -15.84 6.82
N HIS A 249 -4.70 -16.81 6.47
CA HIS A 249 -5.10 -17.89 7.38
C HIS A 249 -3.87 -18.70 7.82
N ASN A 250 -3.75 -18.99 9.11
CA ASN A 250 -2.61 -19.76 9.62
C ASN A 250 -2.94 -20.69 10.80
N MET A 251 -4.03 -20.43 11.52
CA MET A 251 -4.38 -21.23 12.69
C MET A 251 -5.86 -21.55 12.71
N ARG A 252 -6.17 -22.81 13.04
CA ARG A 252 -7.53 -23.24 13.37
C ARG A 252 -7.96 -22.76 14.76
N PRO A 253 -9.26 -22.80 15.08
CA PRO A 253 -9.74 -22.54 16.43
C PRO A 253 -9.03 -23.43 17.47
N LYS A 254 -8.54 -22.83 18.56
CA LYS A 254 -7.98 -23.60 19.69
C LYS A 254 -9.04 -24.42 20.44
N ILE A 255 -10.29 -23.95 20.42
CA ILE A 255 -11.46 -24.60 21.03
C ILE A 255 -12.58 -24.69 20.00
N LYS A 256 -13.46 -25.69 20.09
CA LYS A 256 -14.55 -25.93 19.11
C LYS A 256 -15.48 -24.73 18.88
N THR A 257 -15.61 -23.84 19.88
CA THR A 257 -16.42 -22.61 19.82
C THR A 257 -15.63 -21.35 19.41
N GLY A 258 -14.30 -21.48 19.25
CA GLY A 258 -13.37 -20.42 18.87
C GLY A 258 -13.44 -20.09 17.37
N GLY A 259 -12.92 -18.93 16.97
CA GLY A 259 -12.74 -18.62 15.55
C GLY A 259 -11.41 -19.14 15.00
N SER A 260 -11.39 -19.38 13.69
CA SER A 260 -10.16 -19.50 12.90
C SER A 260 -9.42 -18.18 12.93
N ARG A 261 -8.10 -18.21 12.79
CA ARG A 261 -7.24 -17.03 12.85
C ARG A 261 -6.38 -16.91 11.61
N GLY A 262 -5.99 -15.67 11.32
CA GLY A 262 -4.96 -15.36 10.35
C GLY A 262 -4.13 -14.16 10.77
N THR A 263 -2.92 -14.07 10.25
CA THR A 263 -2.09 -12.86 10.28
C THR A 263 -2.87 -11.74 9.62
N LYS A 264 -3.12 -10.64 10.31
CA LYS A 264 -3.75 -9.45 9.73
C LYS A 264 -2.75 -8.75 8.83
N ILE A 265 -3.17 -8.27 7.66
CA ILE A 265 -2.33 -7.42 6.82
C ILE A 265 -2.29 -6.03 7.46
N THR A 266 -1.36 -5.80 8.40
CA THR A 266 -1.12 -4.49 9.03
C THR A 266 -0.21 -3.61 8.18
N GLU A 267 -0.03 -2.35 8.58
CA GLU A 267 0.99 -1.49 7.98
C GLU A 267 2.38 -2.10 8.05
N ASP A 268 2.77 -2.67 9.19
CA ASP A 268 4.08 -3.32 9.35
C ASP A 268 4.26 -4.50 8.39
N VAL A 269 3.27 -5.41 8.32
CA VAL A 269 3.28 -6.55 7.39
C VAL A 269 3.40 -6.05 5.95
N PHE A 270 2.62 -5.03 5.60
CA PHE A 270 2.62 -4.45 4.27
C PHE A 270 3.96 -3.79 3.91
N ARG A 271 4.56 -3.04 4.84
CA ARG A 271 5.87 -2.38 4.70
C ARG A 271 7.00 -3.41 4.55
N THR A 272 6.98 -4.49 5.33
CA THR A 272 7.92 -5.60 5.20
C THR A 272 7.85 -6.23 3.81
N ILE A 273 6.65 -6.50 3.30
CA ILE A 273 6.46 -7.04 1.94
C ILE A 273 6.98 -6.05 0.89
N CYS A 274 6.68 -4.76 1.03
CA CYS A 274 7.18 -3.73 0.10
C CYS A 274 8.71 -3.69 0.07
N ALA A 275 9.36 -3.78 1.23
CA ALA A 275 10.81 -3.82 1.34
C ALA A 275 11.41 -5.06 0.66
N TRP A 276 10.80 -6.24 0.81
CA TRP A 276 11.24 -7.46 0.12
C TRP A 276 11.13 -7.35 -1.40
N LEU A 277 10.11 -6.65 -1.90
CA LEU A 277 9.85 -6.50 -3.33
C LEU A 277 10.57 -5.30 -3.95
N GLY A 278 11.21 -4.45 -3.14
CA GLY A 278 11.81 -3.19 -3.60
C GLY A 278 10.79 -2.23 -4.21
N ILE A 279 9.55 -2.22 -3.68
CA ILE A 279 8.47 -1.35 -4.16
C ILE A 279 8.12 -0.28 -3.12
N GLY A 280 7.58 0.84 -3.59
CA GLY A 280 7.36 2.02 -2.75
C GLY A 280 8.65 2.85 -2.60
N PHE A 281 8.52 3.96 -1.90
CA PHE A 281 9.58 4.94 -1.71
C PHE A 281 9.63 5.28 -0.21
N PHE A 282 10.69 4.87 0.49
CA PHE A 282 10.77 5.03 1.95
C PHE A 282 11.83 6.04 2.34
N GLY A 283 11.49 6.96 3.25
CA GLY A 283 12.36 8.06 3.65
C GLY A 283 12.76 8.96 2.47
N LYS A 284 11.79 9.29 1.61
CA LYS A 284 12.00 10.03 0.36
C LYS A 284 11.36 11.40 0.38
N ARG A 285 11.89 12.30 -0.46
CA ARG A 285 11.38 13.68 -0.63
C ARG A 285 10.68 13.82 -1.97
N LEU A 286 9.57 14.56 -2.00
CA LEU A 286 8.88 14.91 -3.25
C LEU A 286 9.38 16.28 -3.74
N CYS A 287 10.08 16.29 -4.86
CA CYS A 287 10.86 17.42 -5.33
C CYS A 287 10.44 17.86 -6.74
N ALA A 288 10.10 19.14 -6.93
CA ALA A 288 10.10 19.78 -8.22
C ALA A 288 11.48 20.41 -8.48
N ILE A 289 12.17 19.92 -9.51
CA ILE A 289 13.55 20.34 -9.81
C ILE A 289 13.55 21.77 -10.35
N GLY A 290 14.50 22.56 -9.85
CA GLY A 290 14.78 23.92 -10.31
C GLY A 290 15.04 24.03 -11.81
N LYS A 291 14.86 25.24 -12.34
CA LYS A 291 15.14 25.57 -13.74
C LYS A 291 16.57 26.13 -13.86
N LYS A 292 17.08 26.22 -15.09
CA LYS A 292 18.44 26.75 -15.35
C LYS A 292 18.68 28.14 -14.72
N ASN A 293 17.64 28.97 -14.66
CA ASN A 293 17.73 30.34 -14.15
C ASN A 293 17.29 30.46 -12.67
N LYS A 294 16.82 29.37 -12.06
CA LYS A 294 16.37 29.27 -10.67
C LYS A 294 16.72 27.86 -10.18
N PRO A 295 17.99 27.62 -9.80
CA PRO A 295 18.49 26.27 -9.64
C PRO A 295 18.02 25.58 -8.36
N HIS A 296 17.42 26.33 -7.42
CA HIS A 296 16.85 25.76 -6.21
C HIS A 296 15.69 24.81 -6.54
N ASN A 297 15.56 23.76 -5.75
CA ASN A 297 14.46 22.81 -5.85
C ASN A 297 13.31 23.25 -4.94
N THR A 298 12.10 22.81 -5.27
CA THR A 298 10.89 23.03 -4.47
C THR A 298 10.41 21.70 -3.90
N TYR A 299 10.39 21.57 -2.57
CA TYR A 299 9.98 20.35 -1.89
C TYR A 299 8.62 20.52 -1.21
N LEU A 300 7.78 19.49 -1.24
CA LEU A 300 6.58 19.45 -0.40
C LEU A 300 7.01 19.33 1.07
N SER A 301 6.52 20.23 1.93
CA SER A 301 6.91 20.28 3.34
C SER A 301 5.72 20.51 4.28
N PHE A 302 5.80 20.00 5.52
CA PHE A 302 4.82 20.24 6.57
C PHE A 302 5.50 20.92 7.76
N PHE A 303 4.81 21.81 8.49
CA PHE A 303 5.41 22.53 9.61
C PHE A 303 4.61 22.37 10.89
N GLN A 304 5.27 22.34 12.05
CA GLN A 304 4.64 22.06 13.34
C GLN A 304 3.44 22.97 13.65
N HIS A 305 3.54 24.24 13.26
CA HIS A 305 2.54 25.27 13.52
C HIS A 305 1.74 25.66 12.27
N SER A 306 1.74 24.81 11.24
CA SER A 306 0.97 25.04 10.03
C SER A 306 -0.10 23.96 9.86
N ASP A 307 -1.33 24.41 9.57
CA ASP A 307 -2.46 23.50 9.35
C ASP A 307 -2.42 22.79 8.00
N PHE A 308 -1.52 23.19 7.11
CA PHE A 308 -1.41 22.68 5.75
C PHE A 308 0.05 22.64 5.26
N ALA A 309 0.26 21.91 4.18
CA ALA A 309 1.54 21.78 3.53
C ALA A 309 1.97 23.10 2.88
N LYS A 310 3.24 23.42 3.03
CA LYS A 310 3.93 24.51 2.36
C LYS A 310 4.97 23.90 1.40
N VAL A 311 5.78 24.76 0.81
CA VAL A 311 7.01 24.35 0.14
C VAL A 311 8.23 24.75 0.94
N PHE A 312 9.29 23.97 0.81
CA PHE A 312 10.65 24.34 1.16
C PHE A 312 11.46 24.56 -0.12
N LEU A 313 12.16 25.69 -0.24
CA LEU A 313 13.07 25.99 -1.33
C LEU A 313 14.51 25.75 -0.90
N GLY A 314 15.27 25.00 -1.69
CA GLY A 314 16.68 24.77 -1.43
C GLY A 314 17.32 23.72 -2.33
N SER A 315 18.60 23.48 -2.11
CA SER A 315 19.34 22.38 -2.72
C SER A 315 18.91 21.02 -2.16
N SER A 316 19.33 19.93 -2.83
CA SER A 316 19.12 18.57 -2.31
C SER A 316 19.85 18.34 -0.99
N LYS A 317 21.01 18.98 -0.79
CA LYS A 317 21.77 18.89 0.47
C LYS A 317 21.02 19.55 1.62
N GLU A 318 20.55 20.78 1.45
CA GLU A 318 19.81 21.50 2.50
C GLU A 318 18.52 20.76 2.86
N ALA A 319 17.82 20.21 1.87
CA ALA A 319 16.61 19.41 2.11
C ALA A 319 16.88 18.08 2.86
N MET A 320 18.12 17.58 2.89
CA MET A 320 18.47 16.42 3.72
C MET A 320 18.60 16.77 5.20
N ASP A 321 18.94 18.02 5.50
CA ASP A 321 19.06 18.53 6.86
C ASP A 321 17.68 18.96 7.43
N GLN A 322 16.64 18.93 6.59
CA GLN A 322 15.27 19.22 6.96
C GLN A 322 14.52 17.96 7.41
N ASP A 323 13.91 18.01 8.60
CA ASP A 323 13.08 16.92 9.14
C ASP A 323 11.62 16.95 8.65
N ASN A 324 11.29 17.95 7.82
CA ASN A 324 9.92 18.33 7.50
C ASN A 324 9.48 18.06 6.05
N VAL A 325 10.36 17.43 5.25
CA VAL A 325 10.17 17.12 3.81
C VAL A 325 10.15 15.62 3.51
N THR A 326 10.22 14.76 4.52
CA THR A 326 10.45 13.31 4.34
C THR A 326 9.15 12.50 4.42
N PHE A 327 8.98 11.56 3.50
CA PHE A 327 7.79 10.72 3.37
C PHE A 327 8.12 9.25 3.10
N ASP A 328 7.26 8.36 3.58
CA ASP A 328 7.06 7.05 2.99
C ASP A 328 5.90 7.12 1.99
N ILE A 329 6.17 6.81 0.72
CA ILE A 329 5.18 6.75 -0.36
C ILE A 329 5.00 5.29 -0.74
N MET A 330 3.92 4.68 -0.26
CA MET A 330 3.70 3.24 -0.37
C MET A 330 2.44 2.92 -1.17
N PRO A 331 2.45 1.82 -1.97
CA PRO A 331 1.21 1.33 -2.55
C PRO A 331 0.23 1.06 -1.40
N THR A 332 -1.02 1.45 -1.56
CA THR A 332 -2.01 1.43 -0.47
C THR A 332 -3.25 0.69 -0.89
N THR A 333 -3.69 0.87 -2.15
CA THR A 333 -4.74 0.06 -2.75
C THR A 333 -4.21 -0.64 -3.98
N ILE A 334 -4.11 -1.95 -3.90
CA ILE A 334 -3.76 -2.86 -4.98
C ILE A 334 -5.04 -3.53 -5.42
N PHE A 335 -5.38 -3.42 -6.70
CA PHE A 335 -6.57 -4.04 -7.26
C PHE A 335 -6.26 -5.42 -7.83
N PRO A 336 -7.25 -6.32 -7.90
CA PRO A 336 -7.14 -7.51 -8.71
C PRO A 336 -6.87 -7.19 -10.19
N ARG A 337 -6.13 -8.05 -10.89
CA ARG A 337 -5.62 -7.76 -12.24
C ARG A 337 -6.73 -7.57 -13.25
N TRP A 338 -7.78 -8.40 -13.19
CA TRP A 338 -8.94 -8.34 -14.10
C TRP A 338 -9.69 -7.01 -14.06
N THR A 339 -9.52 -6.22 -13.01
CA THR A 339 -10.17 -4.90 -12.92
C THR A 339 -9.56 -3.88 -13.88
N GLY A 340 -8.34 -4.11 -14.37
CA GLY A 340 -7.58 -3.15 -15.17
C GLY A 340 -7.24 -1.85 -14.42
N ARG A 341 -7.55 -1.76 -13.12
CA ARG A 341 -7.31 -0.58 -12.30
C ARG A 341 -5.85 -0.51 -11.89
N GLN A 342 -5.35 0.72 -11.82
CA GLN A 342 -3.99 0.97 -11.40
C GLN A 342 -3.88 1.06 -9.88
N VAL A 343 -2.70 0.73 -9.37
CA VAL A 343 -2.38 0.85 -7.94
C VAL A 343 -2.50 2.31 -7.49
N LEU A 344 -3.04 2.51 -6.29
CA LEU A 344 -3.05 3.80 -5.62
C LEU A 344 -2.04 3.80 -4.49
N TYR A 345 -1.42 4.95 -4.26
CA TYR A 345 -0.40 5.22 -3.27
C TYR A 345 -0.91 6.18 -2.21
N ALA A 346 -0.34 6.13 -1.02
CA ALA A 346 -0.52 7.14 0.01
C ALA A 346 0.84 7.68 0.44
N PHE A 347 0.84 8.93 0.92
CA PHE A 347 2.02 9.59 1.46
C PHE A 347 1.88 9.60 2.98
N LYS A 348 2.85 8.98 3.66
CA LYS A 348 2.99 9.01 5.11
C LYS A 348 4.18 9.89 5.47
N PHE A 349 3.90 11.04 6.05
CA PHE A 349 4.90 11.99 6.51
C PHE A 349 5.68 11.43 7.71
N HIS A 350 7.01 11.55 7.64
CA HIS A 350 7.91 11.25 8.75
C HIS A 350 7.88 12.41 9.72
N ARG A 351 6.98 12.33 10.70
CA ARG A 351 6.82 13.39 11.68
C ARG A 351 8.05 13.49 12.58
N PRO A 352 8.64 14.68 12.76
CA PRO A 352 9.71 14.88 13.72
C PRO A 352 9.27 14.50 15.14
N SER A 353 10.18 13.89 15.90
CA SER A 353 9.90 13.44 17.28
C SER A 353 9.55 14.59 18.24
N ALA A 354 9.94 15.82 17.90
CA ALA A 354 9.64 17.01 18.69
C ALA A 354 8.17 17.49 18.56
N TRP A 355 7.39 16.98 17.61
CA TRP A 355 6.02 17.45 17.38
C TRP A 355 5.01 16.72 18.29
N SER A 356 4.13 17.48 18.95
CA SER A 356 3.22 17.00 20.00
C SER A 356 2.04 16.11 19.56
N ASP A 357 1.71 16.06 18.26
CA ASP A 357 0.56 15.29 17.72
C ASP A 357 1.03 14.09 16.88
N GLU A 358 1.51 13.04 17.56
CA GLU A 358 2.12 11.85 16.94
C GLU A 358 1.22 11.10 15.95
N LYS A 359 -0.10 11.33 15.99
CA LYS A 359 -1.07 10.51 15.22
C LYS A 359 -1.23 10.98 13.78
N LYS A 360 -1.13 12.28 13.52
CA LYS A 360 -1.33 12.84 12.17
C LYS A 360 -0.08 12.65 11.32
N CYS A 361 -0.15 11.70 10.38
CA CYS A 361 0.97 11.35 9.50
C CYS A 361 0.54 11.07 8.06
N TRP A 362 -0.75 10.90 7.75
CA TRP A 362 -1.20 10.67 6.38
C TRP A 362 -1.50 11.98 5.67
N VAL A 363 -1.05 12.14 4.44
CA VAL A 363 -1.37 13.32 3.64
C VAL A 363 -2.80 13.19 3.09
N GLU A 364 -3.68 14.13 3.43
CA GLU A 364 -4.97 14.33 2.78
C GLU A 364 -4.85 15.44 1.74
N TRP A 365 -5.26 15.12 0.52
CA TRP A 365 -5.24 16.07 -0.59
C TRP A 365 -6.58 16.80 -0.65
N GLN A 366 -6.54 18.12 -0.64
CA GLN A 366 -7.73 18.97 -0.69
C GLN A 366 -7.67 19.92 -1.89
N PRO A 367 -7.80 19.40 -3.14
CA PRO A 367 -7.68 20.24 -4.34
C PRO A 367 -8.67 21.41 -4.41
N LYS A 368 -9.91 21.23 -3.92
CA LYS A 368 -10.91 22.31 -3.86
C LYS A 368 -10.46 23.48 -2.97
N GLN A 369 -9.65 23.19 -1.95
CA GLN A 369 -9.08 24.17 -1.02
C GLN A 369 -7.65 24.56 -1.38
N GLN A 370 -7.10 24.06 -2.50
CA GLN A 370 -5.71 24.29 -2.92
C GLN A 370 -4.68 24.02 -1.81
N ARG A 371 -4.88 22.94 -1.04
CA ARG A 371 -3.97 22.59 0.06
C ARG A 371 -3.85 21.08 0.27
N ALA A 372 -2.81 20.67 0.97
CA ALA A 372 -2.66 19.33 1.52
C ALA A 372 -2.52 19.42 3.04
N ILE A 373 -3.07 18.48 3.80
CA ILE A 373 -3.05 18.50 5.28
C ILE A 373 -2.61 17.13 5.83
N LEU A 374 -2.21 17.08 7.10
CA LEU A 374 -1.96 15.81 7.79
C LEU A 374 -3.20 15.33 8.56
N VAL A 375 -3.51 14.04 8.42
CA VAL A 375 -4.60 13.36 9.14
C VAL A 375 -4.10 12.09 9.81
N ASP A 376 -4.86 11.61 10.79
CA ASP A 376 -4.52 10.41 11.58
C ASP A 376 -4.97 9.09 10.92
N THR A 377 -5.94 9.18 10.01
CA THR A 377 -6.62 8.02 9.45
C THR A 377 -6.49 8.02 7.93
N LEU A 378 -6.03 6.89 7.41
CA LEU A 378 -5.96 6.65 5.97
C LEU A 378 -7.35 6.36 5.39
N LYS A 379 -7.76 7.18 4.42
CA LYS A 379 -9.03 7.13 3.68
C LYS A 379 -8.76 7.22 2.18
N ASP A 380 -9.79 6.99 1.38
CA ASP A 380 -9.68 7.07 -0.09
C ASP A 380 -9.24 8.47 -0.60
N VAL A 381 -9.59 9.55 0.12
CA VAL A 381 -9.17 10.93 -0.21
C VAL A 381 -7.68 11.19 0.00
N ASN A 382 -6.97 10.30 0.69
CA ASN A 382 -5.51 10.37 0.85
C ASN A 382 -4.77 9.72 -0.32
N LEU A 383 -5.48 9.00 -1.19
CA LEU A 383 -4.90 8.16 -2.21
C LEU A 383 -4.60 8.94 -3.49
N VAL A 384 -3.48 8.62 -4.11
CA VAL A 384 -3.04 9.19 -5.37
C VAL A 384 -2.55 8.12 -6.32
N ARG A 385 -2.57 8.42 -7.61
CA ARG A 385 -1.90 7.65 -8.64
C ARG A 385 -0.55 8.31 -8.96
N LEU A 386 0.49 7.48 -9.08
CA LEU A 386 1.83 7.92 -9.48
C LEU A 386 2.09 7.51 -10.92
N ASP A 387 2.09 8.47 -11.82
CA ASP A 387 2.37 8.22 -13.24
C ASP A 387 3.83 8.54 -13.57
N GLU A 388 4.49 7.63 -14.29
CA GLU A 388 5.84 7.83 -14.81
C GLU A 388 5.79 8.53 -16.17
N LYS A 389 6.53 9.64 -16.30
CA LYS A 389 6.76 10.32 -17.57
C LYS A 389 8.24 10.33 -17.90
N THR A 390 8.58 9.76 -19.06
CA THR A 390 9.94 9.85 -19.62
C THR A 390 10.08 11.14 -20.41
N LEU A 391 11.05 11.97 -20.05
CA LEU A 391 11.37 13.20 -20.77
C LEU A 391 12.16 12.90 -22.04
N LYS A 392 12.23 13.88 -22.96
CA LYS A 392 13.08 13.79 -24.17
C LYS A 392 14.55 13.49 -23.85
N THR A 393 15.01 13.85 -22.65
CA THR A 393 16.36 13.59 -22.14
C THR A 393 16.56 12.17 -21.59
N GLY A 394 15.55 11.29 -21.68
CA GLY A 394 15.55 9.96 -21.06
C GLY A 394 15.32 9.96 -19.55
N LYS A 395 15.40 11.13 -18.88
CA LYS A 395 15.12 11.26 -17.45
C LYS A 395 13.66 10.95 -17.15
N LYS A 396 13.43 10.15 -16.12
CA LYS A 396 12.10 9.82 -15.62
C LYS A 396 11.64 10.87 -14.60
N ARG A 397 10.38 11.25 -14.67
CA ARG A 397 9.67 12.11 -13.71
C ARG A 397 8.37 11.46 -13.30
N ARG A 398 7.80 11.94 -12.19
CA ARG A 398 6.53 11.47 -11.64
C ARG A 398 5.48 12.57 -11.72
N LEU A 399 4.25 12.17 -12.00
CA LEU A 399 3.05 12.98 -11.80
C LEU A 399 2.33 12.42 -10.57
N VAL A 400 1.85 13.30 -9.71
CA VAL A 400 0.98 12.94 -8.58
C VAL A 400 -0.45 13.31 -8.97
N LEU A 401 -1.27 12.30 -9.23
CA LEU A 401 -2.64 12.45 -9.71
C LEU A 401 -3.62 12.07 -8.60
N ILE A 402 -4.46 13.01 -8.19
CA ILE A 402 -5.49 12.85 -7.16
C ILE A 402 -6.79 12.45 -7.88
N PRO A 403 -7.33 11.23 -7.67
CA PRO A 403 -8.61 10.83 -8.24
C PRO A 403 -9.75 11.70 -7.72
N THR A 404 -10.67 12.09 -8.60
CA THR A 404 -11.85 12.86 -8.20
C THR A 404 -12.88 11.93 -7.54
N PRO A 405 -13.34 12.22 -6.30
CA PRO A 405 -14.35 11.39 -5.66
C PRO A 405 -15.61 11.26 -6.53
N GLY A 406 -16.04 10.02 -6.79
CA GLY A 406 -17.22 9.72 -7.60
C GLY A 406 -17.01 9.73 -9.12
N ASP A 407 -15.85 10.14 -9.63
CA ASP A 407 -15.53 10.13 -11.05
C ASP A 407 -14.17 9.46 -11.30
N PRO A 408 -14.14 8.16 -11.64
CA PRO A 408 -12.89 7.41 -11.82
C PRO A 408 -12.08 7.85 -13.05
N GLY A 409 -12.66 8.65 -13.95
CA GLY A 409 -11.99 9.17 -15.14
C GLY A 409 -11.32 10.53 -14.95
N LYS A 410 -11.66 11.26 -13.88
CA LYS A 410 -11.15 12.61 -13.63
C LYS A 410 -10.08 12.63 -12.55
N PHE A 411 -8.99 13.31 -12.87
CA PHE A 411 -7.87 13.50 -11.97
C PHE A 411 -7.55 14.99 -11.85
N GLN A 412 -7.14 15.37 -10.64
CA GLN A 412 -6.43 16.61 -10.41
C GLN A 412 -4.95 16.30 -10.24
N GLU A 413 -4.06 17.18 -10.67
CA GLU A 413 -2.62 17.01 -10.53
C GLU A 413 -2.06 17.97 -9.49
N LEU A 414 -1.18 17.46 -8.62
CA LEU A 414 -0.41 18.28 -7.70
C LEU A 414 0.60 19.13 -8.48
N ARG A 415 0.76 20.37 -8.05
CA ARG A 415 1.79 21.29 -8.52
C ARG A 415 2.47 21.97 -7.35
N LEU A 416 3.79 22.16 -7.49
CA LEU A 416 4.59 22.95 -6.56
C LEU A 416 5.19 24.14 -7.30
N TYR A 417 5.14 25.33 -6.72
CA TYR A 417 5.74 26.55 -7.29
C TYR A 417 6.67 27.23 -6.29
N ASP A 418 7.51 28.14 -6.78
CA ASP A 418 8.58 28.87 -6.08
C ASP A 418 8.20 30.35 -5.81
N ASP A 419 7.00 30.78 -6.18
CA ASP A 419 6.47 32.16 -6.08
C ASP A 419 7.41 33.20 -6.71
N ASP A 420 8.12 32.76 -7.74
CA ASP A 420 9.15 33.53 -8.41
C ASP A 420 10.31 34.02 -7.54
N ARG A 421 10.52 33.41 -6.36
CA ARG A 421 11.69 33.68 -5.51
C ARG A 421 13.01 33.43 -6.24
N ASP A 422 14.02 34.22 -5.93
CA ASP A 422 15.37 34.07 -6.46
C ASP A 422 16.36 33.54 -5.40
N GLU A 423 17.67 33.61 -5.69
CA GLU A 423 18.69 33.14 -4.76
C GLU A 423 18.85 34.10 -3.58
N ASP A 424 18.72 35.41 -3.80
CA ASP A 424 18.83 36.43 -2.75
C ASP A 424 17.71 36.24 -1.71
N ASP A 425 16.47 35.98 -2.18
CA ASP A 425 15.34 35.64 -1.29
C ASP A 425 15.66 34.42 -0.40
N ILE A 426 16.29 33.39 -0.98
CA ILE A 426 16.63 32.16 -0.27
C ILE A 426 17.74 32.40 0.74
N GLU A 427 18.76 33.18 0.38
CA GLU A 427 19.85 33.59 1.26
C GLU A 427 19.34 34.44 2.45
N ASP A 428 18.32 35.27 2.20
CA ASP A 428 17.60 36.04 3.23
C ASP A 428 16.65 35.19 4.08
N GLY A 429 16.60 33.87 3.83
CA GLY A 429 15.83 32.92 4.62
C GLY A 429 14.36 32.78 4.19
N MET A 430 13.95 33.37 3.06
CA MET A 430 12.61 33.21 2.48
C MET A 430 12.50 31.85 1.76
N THR A 431 12.74 30.77 2.50
CA THR A 431 12.73 29.40 1.95
C THR A 431 11.36 28.72 2.05
N GLU A 432 10.38 29.36 2.70
CA GLU A 432 9.08 28.76 3.00
C GLU A 432 7.91 29.65 2.60
N PHE A 433 6.88 29.06 1.98
CA PHE A 433 5.59 29.71 1.71
C PHE A 433 4.52 28.72 1.22
N ALA A 434 3.31 29.20 0.96
CA ALA A 434 2.16 28.40 0.50
C ALA A 434 2.24 28.02 -1.00
N GLY A 435 3.31 27.32 -1.41
CA GLY A 435 3.58 26.96 -2.81
C GLY A 435 2.92 25.68 -3.33
N VAL A 436 1.81 25.25 -2.74
CA VAL A 436 1.10 24.00 -3.11
C VAL A 436 -0.17 24.35 -3.88
N SER A 437 -0.36 23.77 -5.06
CA SER A 437 -1.56 23.97 -5.88
C SER A 437 -2.02 22.69 -6.57
N PHE A 438 -3.24 22.70 -7.09
CA PHE A 438 -3.86 21.59 -7.80
C PHE A 438 -4.57 22.09 -9.06
N GLY A 439 -4.34 21.42 -10.17
CA GLY A 439 -5.01 21.72 -11.45
C GLY A 439 -5.75 20.53 -12.01
N GLU A 440 -6.67 20.77 -12.96
CA GLU A 440 -7.19 19.68 -13.76
C GLU A 440 -6.06 19.01 -14.54
N TRP A 441 -6.11 17.67 -14.63
CA TRP A 441 -5.08 16.94 -15.35
C TRP A 441 -5.00 17.39 -16.81
N GLY A 442 -3.79 17.81 -17.22
CA GLY A 442 -3.54 18.29 -18.58
C GLY A 442 -3.79 19.79 -18.79
N ALA A 443 -4.41 20.50 -17.84
CA ALA A 443 -4.63 21.93 -17.94
C ALA A 443 -3.29 22.71 -17.92
N SER A 444 -3.18 23.79 -18.68
CA SER A 444 -1.93 24.57 -18.81
C SER A 444 -1.91 25.84 -17.97
N ASP A 445 -3.05 26.25 -17.43
CA ASP A 445 -3.33 27.54 -16.78
C ASP A 445 -3.03 27.58 -15.28
N VAL A 446 -2.64 26.45 -14.68
CA VAL A 446 -2.34 26.39 -13.23
C VAL A 446 -0.85 26.66 -12.96
N VAL A 447 -0.54 27.46 -11.96
CA VAL A 447 0.85 27.79 -11.58
C VAL A 447 1.56 26.57 -10.99
N GLY A 448 2.86 26.42 -11.31
CA GLY A 448 3.76 25.44 -10.69
C GLY A 448 4.19 24.27 -11.57
N SER A 449 5.24 23.59 -11.11
CA SER A 449 5.74 22.37 -11.71
C SER A 449 4.86 21.18 -11.33
N ARG A 450 4.45 20.41 -12.35
CA ARG A 450 3.74 19.14 -12.20
C ARG A 450 4.65 17.91 -12.22
N LEU A 451 5.95 18.09 -12.48
CA LEU A 451 6.87 16.98 -12.71
C LEU A 451 7.84 16.85 -11.53
N PHE A 452 7.75 15.70 -10.87
CA PHE A 452 8.48 15.46 -9.63
C PHE A 452 9.59 14.43 -9.80
N VAL A 453 10.61 14.58 -8.96
CA VAL A 453 11.57 13.53 -8.59
C VAL A 453 11.21 13.08 -7.17
N ILE A 454 11.34 11.78 -6.93
CA ILE A 454 11.26 11.21 -5.59
C ILE A 454 12.70 10.88 -5.19
N GLU A 455 13.30 11.76 -4.38
CA GLU A 455 14.73 11.73 -4.01
C GLU A 455 14.99 10.89 -2.76
#